data_AF-A0A970IY54-F1
#
_entry.id   AF-A0A970IY54-F1
#
_cell.length_a   1.000
_cell.length_b   1.000
_cell.length_c   1.000
_cell.angle_alpha   90.00
_cell.angle_beta   90.00
_cell.angle_gamma   90.00
#
_symmetry.space_group_name_H-M   'P 1'
#
loop_
_entity.id
_entity.type
_entity.pdbx_description
1 polymer ?
#
loop_
_entity_poly.entity_id
_entity_poly.type
_entity_poly.pdbx_seq_one_letter_code
_entity_poly.pdbx_strand_id
1 'polypeptide(L)'
;LGINVYREYEKHPRLSAIPFDSRRKMMSTLNRVGGELLIFSKGGVDILLEKCENLYIDGRIRRLGAGDRYDLKIQNRRLAGEGYRTIGFAYRVFEARAGDAQITFSDESGLTFLGMLAIIDPPRKEARPAIQEAIAAGIKPVMITGDHQNTALSIASALGISAGGNSVITGAELDKMADAELREKIAATAVYARVSPEHKIRIVSAWQELGAVVAFVGDGVNDAPAIRKADIGIAMGKSGTEVSKDAAAIILTDDNYYTIVKAVRNGRKIYNNIQNAIMFLLSGNAAGLLTVVYTSLLSLPVPFAPVHLLFINLLTDSLPAIAIGMEENDDDLMGRPPRNVKESLLSPRVMKIIMFEGLLIGVFTVLAYYTGLAVDRFTARTCVFGTLCMARLFHGFNCRGNKILFRGRVGNRALIFSFIVGMILINLVLFVPYFQKIFATYPLTKTQVLRVYVFAVAPTVIIQIILRARQRKRRKTAAKR
;
A
#
# COMPACT_ATOMS: atom_id res chain seq x y z
N LEU A 1 26.61 26.01 0.12
CA LEU A 1 27.30 27.27 0.47
C LEU A 1 28.80 27.08 0.73
N GLY A 2 29.30 25.90 1.16
CA GLY A 2 30.76 25.70 1.32
C GLY A 2 31.41 26.58 2.39
N ILE A 3 30.60 27.25 3.21
CA ILE A 3 31.03 28.16 4.27
C ILE A 3 31.37 27.32 5.50
N ASN A 4 32.60 27.46 6.00
CA ASN A 4 32.99 26.88 7.28
C ASN A 4 32.53 27.83 8.41
N VAL A 5 31.47 27.42 9.11
CA VAL A 5 30.81 28.23 10.14
C VAL A 5 31.77 28.60 11.28
N TYR A 6 32.66 27.69 11.69
CA TYR A 6 33.64 27.96 12.75
C TYR A 6 34.63 29.04 12.32
N ARG A 7 35.12 28.96 11.07
CA ARG A 7 36.03 29.96 10.52
C ARG A 7 35.39 31.34 10.39
N GLU A 8 34.10 31.40 10.08
CA GLU A 8 33.35 32.67 10.07
C GLU A 8 33.16 33.24 11.48
N TYR A 9 32.92 32.40 12.49
CA TYR A 9 32.86 32.87 13.87
C TYR A 9 34.20 33.38 14.40
N GLU A 10 35.32 32.81 13.97
CA GLU A 10 36.65 33.32 14.30
C GLU A 10 36.95 34.66 13.60
N LYS A 11 36.65 34.76 12.31
CA LYS A 11 36.87 36.00 11.54
C LYS A 11 35.93 37.14 11.94
N HIS A 12 34.70 36.79 12.30
CA HIS A 12 33.63 37.73 12.60
C HIS A 12 33.04 37.45 14.00
N PRO A 13 33.82 37.67 15.08
CA PRO A 13 33.43 37.27 16.42
C PRO A 13 32.14 37.97 16.85
N ARG A 14 31.22 37.17 17.39
CA ARG A 14 29.95 37.65 17.96
C ARG A 14 30.22 38.21 19.36
N LEU A 15 29.91 39.49 19.55
CA LEU A 15 30.15 40.21 20.81
C LEU A 15 28.90 40.24 21.70
N SER A 16 27.72 40.34 21.09
CA SER A 16 26.44 40.39 21.80
C SER A 16 25.32 39.80 20.93
N ALA A 17 24.23 39.37 21.55
CA ALA A 17 23.09 38.79 20.86
C ALA A 17 21.79 39.07 21.59
N ILE A 18 20.76 39.39 20.79
CA ILE A 18 19.37 39.36 21.19
C ILE A 18 18.78 38.09 20.59
N PRO A 19 18.51 37.05 21.38
CA PRO A 19 18.02 35.78 20.86
C PRO A 19 16.65 35.93 20.21
N PHE A 20 16.24 34.91 19.45
CA PHE A 20 14.92 34.90 18.83
C PHE A 20 13.83 34.89 19.90
N ASP A 21 12.85 35.76 19.73
CA ASP A 21 11.65 35.82 20.57
C ASP A 21 10.41 35.65 19.69
N SER A 22 9.49 34.77 20.09
CA SER A 22 8.31 34.44 19.28
C SER A 22 7.28 35.58 19.18
N ARG A 23 7.29 36.53 20.12
CA ARG A 23 6.46 37.75 20.06
C ARG A 23 7.06 38.76 19.07
N ARG A 24 8.39 38.95 19.10
CA ARG A 24 9.10 39.85 18.18
C ARG A 24 9.34 39.25 16.79
N LYS A 25 9.40 37.93 16.67
CA LYS A 25 9.66 37.16 15.44
C LYS A 25 10.96 37.53 14.72
N MET A 26 11.97 37.96 15.47
CA MET A 26 13.31 38.28 14.95
C MET A 26 14.40 38.03 15.99
N MET A 27 15.65 37.99 15.54
CA MET A 27 16.84 37.97 16.37
C MET A 27 17.92 38.87 15.77
N SER A 28 18.84 39.34 16.61
CA SER A 28 19.95 40.20 16.19
C SER A 28 21.26 39.79 16.85
N THR A 29 22.37 39.96 16.16
CA THR A 29 23.72 39.72 16.70
C THR A 29 24.63 40.88 16.38
N LEU A 30 25.49 41.25 17.33
CA LEU A 30 26.57 42.20 17.13
C LEU A 30 27.84 41.42 16.80
N ASN A 31 28.49 41.75 15.70
CA ASN A 31 29.69 41.09 15.23
C ASN A 31 30.76 42.12 14.86
N ARG A 32 32.04 41.78 15.08
CA ARG A 32 33.16 42.57 14.56
C ARG A 32 33.51 42.11 13.15
N VAL A 33 33.42 42.99 12.16
CA VAL A 33 33.66 42.66 10.74
C VAL A 33 34.58 43.71 10.14
N GLY A 34 35.77 43.31 9.68
CA GLY A 34 36.70 44.24 9.01
C GLY A 34 37.14 45.44 9.86
N GLY A 35 37.10 45.33 11.20
CA GLY A 35 37.38 46.43 12.13
C GLY A 35 36.15 47.20 12.60
N GLU A 36 35.03 47.09 11.90
CA GLU A 36 33.75 47.72 12.25
C GLU A 36 32.89 46.82 13.14
N LEU A 37 31.93 47.43 13.83
CA LEU A 37 30.89 46.75 14.58
C LEU A 37 29.61 46.74 13.76
N LEU A 38 29.12 45.56 13.40
CA LEU A 38 27.89 45.40 12.61
C LEU A 38 26.84 44.64 13.41
N ILE A 39 25.62 45.17 13.43
CA ILE A 39 24.44 44.43 13.83
C ILE A 39 23.93 43.69 12.61
N PHE A 40 23.74 42.38 12.74
CA PHE A 40 23.01 41.56 11.78
C PHE A 40 21.68 41.13 12.38
N SER A 41 20.60 41.34 11.64
CA SER A 41 19.25 40.99 12.06
C SER A 41 18.63 40.01 11.06
N LYS A 42 17.95 38.98 11.59
CA LYS A 42 17.16 38.04 10.79
C LYS A 42 15.83 37.72 11.45
N GLY A 43 14.79 37.48 10.65
CA GLY A 43 13.44 37.28 11.16
C GLY A 43 12.38 37.30 10.07
N GLY A 44 11.12 37.45 10.47
CA GLY A 44 10.01 37.59 9.52
C GLY A 44 10.20 38.82 8.62
N VAL A 45 10.02 38.63 7.30
CA VAL A 45 10.24 39.70 6.31
C VAL A 45 9.40 40.94 6.61
N ASP A 46 8.12 40.77 6.94
CA ASP A 46 7.22 41.90 7.25
C ASP A 46 7.69 42.69 8.48
N ILE A 47 8.18 41.99 9.51
CA ILE A 47 8.68 42.59 10.75
C ILE A 47 9.98 43.35 10.50
N LEU A 48 10.93 42.73 9.78
CA LEU A 48 12.20 43.37 9.48
C LEU A 48 12.02 44.61 8.62
N LEU A 49 11.12 44.57 7.64
CA LEU A 49 10.86 45.74 6.79
C LEU A 49 10.45 46.94 7.64
N GLU A 50 9.59 46.78 8.64
CA GLU A 50 9.17 47.86 9.56
C GLU A 50 10.34 48.47 10.36
N LYS A 51 11.41 47.71 10.57
CA LYS A 51 12.63 48.15 11.28
C LYS A 51 13.73 48.70 10.36
N CYS A 52 13.58 48.56 9.04
CA CYS A 52 14.56 49.03 8.07
C CYS A 52 14.22 50.44 7.58
N GLU A 53 15.23 51.29 7.45
CA GLU A 53 15.14 52.62 6.83
C GLU A 53 15.79 52.66 5.45
N ASN A 54 16.75 51.77 5.22
CA ASN A 54 17.55 51.72 4.00
C ASN A 54 17.41 50.35 3.32
N LEU A 55 17.76 50.32 2.03
CA LEU A 55 17.80 49.15 1.17
C LEU A 55 19.18 49.10 0.51
N TYR A 56 19.80 47.93 0.57
CA TYR A 56 21.02 47.65 -0.18
C TYR A 56 20.65 47.08 -1.56
N ILE A 57 21.09 47.74 -2.63
CA ILE A 57 20.85 47.31 -4.01
C ILE A 57 22.10 47.60 -4.85
N ASP A 58 22.60 46.60 -5.58
CA ASP A 58 23.74 46.70 -6.51
C ASP A 58 24.97 47.45 -5.95
N GLY A 59 25.36 47.13 -4.71
CA GLY A 59 26.53 47.75 -4.07
C GLY A 59 26.27 49.12 -3.43
N ARG A 60 25.03 49.64 -3.50
CA ARG A 60 24.68 50.96 -2.98
C ARG A 60 23.57 50.89 -1.94
N ILE A 61 23.63 51.79 -0.97
CA ILE A 61 22.60 51.98 0.05
C ILE A 61 21.72 53.16 -0.37
N ARG A 62 20.41 52.95 -0.46
CA ARG A 62 19.43 54.04 -0.65
C ARG A 62 18.28 53.91 0.35
N ARG A 63 17.50 54.97 0.53
CA ARG A 63 16.33 54.97 1.41
C ARG A 63 15.29 53.96 0.92
N LEU A 64 14.74 53.18 1.85
CA LEU A 64 13.68 52.20 1.62
C LEU A 64 12.32 52.92 1.52
N GLY A 65 11.82 53.08 0.29
CA GLY A 65 10.56 53.78 0.01
C GLY A 65 9.31 52.94 0.24
N ALA A 66 8.14 53.58 0.15
CA ALA A 66 6.84 52.89 0.25
C ALA A 66 6.62 51.88 -0.88
N GLY A 67 7.04 52.21 -2.11
CA GLY A 67 6.98 51.31 -3.27
C GLY A 67 7.83 50.05 -3.06
N ASP A 68 9.07 50.20 -2.60
CA ASP A 68 9.96 49.07 -2.30
C ASP A 68 9.35 48.13 -1.26
N ARG A 69 8.75 48.70 -0.20
CA ARG A 69 8.06 47.92 0.84
C ARG A 69 6.88 47.14 0.26
N TYR A 70 6.13 47.75 -0.64
CA TYR A 70 4.99 47.10 -1.30
C TYR A 70 5.47 45.93 -2.16
N ASP A 71 6.49 46.14 -2.99
CA ASP A 71 7.04 45.12 -3.89
C ASP A 71 7.65 43.94 -3.11
N LEU A 72 8.44 44.22 -2.07
CA LEU A 72 9.02 43.19 -1.21
C LEU A 72 7.93 42.39 -0.47
N LYS A 73 6.86 43.04 -0.03
CA LYS A 73 5.70 42.35 0.57
C LYS A 73 4.96 41.48 -0.45
N ILE A 74 4.82 41.92 -1.69
CA ILE A 74 4.24 41.10 -2.77
C ILE A 74 5.11 39.86 -3.03
N GLN A 75 6.44 40.04 -3.17
CA GLN A 75 7.34 38.91 -3.39
C GLN A 75 7.32 37.93 -2.21
N ASN A 76 7.29 38.44 -0.98
CA ASN A 76 7.13 37.61 0.22
C ASN A 76 5.84 36.77 0.16
N ARG A 77 4.70 37.40 -0.17
CA ARG A 77 3.42 36.71 -0.32
C ARG A 77 3.42 35.68 -1.45
N ARG A 78 4.05 36.00 -2.59
CA ARG A 78 4.18 35.07 -3.72
C ARG A 78 4.98 33.83 -3.31
N LEU A 79 6.16 34.02 -2.72
CA LEU A 79 7.00 32.91 -2.23
C LEU A 79 6.29 32.07 -1.17
N ALA A 80 5.57 32.72 -0.24
CA ALA A 80 4.77 32.01 0.75
C ALA A 80 3.61 31.21 0.11
N GLY A 81 2.99 31.74 -0.96
CA GLY A 81 1.96 31.05 -1.75
C GLY A 81 2.52 29.84 -2.50
N GLU A 82 3.77 29.90 -2.94
CA GLU A 82 4.51 28.78 -3.52
C GLU A 82 5.00 27.77 -2.46
N GLY A 83 4.81 28.05 -1.16
CA GLY A 83 5.15 27.16 -0.05
C GLY A 83 6.53 27.39 0.56
N TYR A 84 7.26 28.42 0.13
CA TYR A 84 8.55 28.79 0.74
C TYR A 84 8.34 29.48 2.10
N ARG A 85 9.18 29.14 3.07
CA ARG A 85 9.41 29.94 4.28
C ARG A 85 10.44 31.02 3.96
N THR A 86 10.08 32.27 4.17
CA THR A 86 10.94 33.42 3.88
C THR A 86 11.56 33.96 5.17
N ILE A 87 12.83 34.32 5.11
CA ILE A 87 13.56 34.97 6.20
C ILE A 87 14.17 36.26 5.65
N GLY A 88 13.85 37.39 6.28
CA GLY A 88 14.45 38.68 5.95
C GLY A 88 15.81 38.82 6.63
N PHE A 89 16.74 39.49 5.95
CA PHE A 89 18.06 39.83 6.47
C PHE A 89 18.29 41.32 6.36
N ALA A 90 18.83 41.91 7.41
CA ALA A 90 19.24 43.30 7.43
C ALA A 90 20.51 43.46 8.26
N TYR A 91 21.21 44.57 8.05
CA TYR A 91 22.35 44.94 8.87
C TYR A 91 22.37 46.43 9.18
N ARG A 92 23.16 46.82 10.17
CA ARG A 92 23.43 48.21 10.50
C ARG A 92 24.84 48.34 11.09
N VAL A 93 25.52 49.43 10.76
CA VAL A 93 26.76 49.80 11.44
C VAL A 93 26.42 50.29 12.86
N PHE A 94 27.07 49.71 13.86
CA PHE A 94 26.85 50.02 15.27
C PHE A 94 27.92 50.97 15.78
N GLU A 95 27.50 52.16 16.17
CA GLU A 95 28.34 53.12 16.86
C GLU A 95 28.31 52.81 18.37
N ALA A 96 29.42 52.34 18.90
CA ALA A 96 29.51 51.96 20.31
C ALA A 96 29.35 53.17 21.23
N ARG A 97 28.46 53.06 22.23
CA ARG A 97 28.34 54.05 23.30
C ARG A 97 29.35 53.71 24.40
N ALA A 98 30.27 54.63 24.69
CA ALA A 98 31.17 54.60 25.86
C ALA A 98 31.81 53.22 26.18
N GLY A 99 32.33 52.52 25.16
CA GLY A 99 33.12 51.30 25.36
C GLY A 99 32.32 50.01 25.64
N ASP A 100 30.99 50.05 25.65
CA ASP A 100 30.18 48.84 25.86
C ASP A 100 29.71 48.24 24.52
N ALA A 101 30.02 46.95 24.31
CA ALA A 101 29.73 46.22 23.08
C ALA A 101 28.46 45.35 23.23
N GLN A 102 27.42 45.92 23.84
CA GLN A 102 26.12 45.27 24.01
C GLN A 102 25.02 45.95 23.21
N ILE A 103 24.18 45.13 22.57
CA ILE A 103 23.01 45.58 21.83
C ILE A 103 21.74 45.43 22.67
N THR A 104 20.83 46.38 22.51
CA THR A 104 19.52 46.40 23.17
C THR A 104 18.39 46.37 22.13
N PHE A 105 17.13 46.19 22.58
CA PHE A 105 15.98 46.19 21.66
C PHE A 105 15.81 47.51 20.89
N SER A 106 16.31 48.63 21.42
CA SER A 106 16.28 49.93 20.71
C SER A 106 17.20 49.96 19.49
N ASP A 107 18.26 49.14 19.50
CA ASP A 107 19.25 49.05 18.44
C ASP A 107 18.78 48.25 17.22
N GLU A 108 17.65 47.54 17.33
CA GLU A 108 16.98 46.80 16.24
C GLU A 108 16.14 47.73 15.33
N SER A 109 16.53 49.00 15.17
CA SER A 109 15.88 50.01 14.33
C SER A 109 16.89 50.73 13.43
N GLY A 110 16.42 51.42 12.38
CA GLY A 110 17.29 52.10 11.42
C GLY A 110 18.13 51.16 10.54
N LEU A 111 17.65 49.93 10.33
CA LEU A 111 18.42 48.89 9.64
C LEU A 111 18.48 49.12 8.11
N THR A 112 19.49 48.54 7.47
CA THR A 112 19.58 48.41 6.01
C THR A 112 19.15 47.02 5.59
N PHE A 113 18.03 46.92 4.89
CA PHE A 113 17.52 45.65 4.36
C PHE A 113 18.45 45.13 3.26
N LEU A 114 18.89 43.87 3.40
CA LEU A 114 19.78 43.22 2.43
C LEU A 114 19.01 42.38 1.43
N GLY A 115 17.92 41.76 1.87
CA GLY A 115 17.16 40.83 1.05
C GLY A 115 16.40 39.81 1.89
N MET A 116 15.78 38.86 1.21
CA MET A 116 15.10 37.73 1.81
C MET A 116 15.62 36.42 1.23
N LEU A 117 15.69 35.39 2.05
CA LEU A 117 16.01 34.04 1.65
C LEU A 117 14.75 33.18 1.77
N ALA A 118 14.40 32.47 0.71
CA ALA A 118 13.30 31.52 0.70
C ALA A 118 13.86 30.10 0.85
N ILE A 119 13.41 29.38 1.87
CA ILE A 119 13.66 27.95 2.05
C ILE A 119 12.35 27.19 1.87
N ILE A 120 12.41 26.02 1.26
CA ILE A 120 11.28 25.10 1.17
C ILE A 120 11.72 23.75 1.69
N ASP A 121 10.80 23.02 2.32
CA ASP A 121 10.97 21.59 2.55
C ASP A 121 10.33 20.85 1.36
N PRO A 122 11.12 20.45 0.34
CA PRO A 122 10.56 19.91 -0.87
C PRO A 122 9.99 18.50 -0.61
N PRO A 123 8.88 18.13 -1.27
CA PRO A 123 8.44 16.74 -1.24
C PRO A 123 9.53 15.83 -1.82
N ARG A 124 9.61 14.62 -1.28
CA ARG A 124 10.52 13.59 -1.80
C ARG A 124 10.22 13.29 -3.27
N LYS A 125 11.25 13.05 -4.08
CA LYS A 125 11.12 12.89 -5.54
C LYS A 125 10.19 11.73 -5.92
N GLU A 126 10.22 10.66 -5.12
CA GLU A 126 9.42 9.45 -5.25
C GLU A 126 7.94 9.63 -4.85
N ALA A 127 7.60 10.66 -4.07
CA ALA A 127 6.28 10.78 -3.48
C ALA A 127 5.20 11.05 -4.54
N ARG A 128 5.48 11.95 -5.50
CA ARG A 128 4.52 12.28 -6.56
C ARG A 128 4.20 11.06 -7.44
N PRO A 129 5.18 10.33 -8.03
CA PRO A 129 4.88 9.11 -8.78
C PRO A 129 4.09 8.07 -7.97
N ALA A 130 4.43 7.86 -6.70
CA ALA A 130 3.74 6.90 -5.83
C ALA A 130 2.28 7.30 -5.58
N ILE A 131 2.03 8.58 -5.30
CA ILE A 131 0.67 9.10 -5.08
C ILE A 131 -0.17 8.99 -6.35
N GLN A 132 0.40 9.31 -7.52
CA GLN A 132 -0.32 9.18 -8.80
C GLN A 132 -0.66 7.73 -9.11
N GLU A 133 0.24 6.78 -8.83
CA GLU A 133 -0.06 5.35 -8.98
C GLU A 133 -1.14 4.87 -8.00
N ALA A 134 -1.11 5.37 -6.75
CA ALA A 134 -2.16 5.07 -5.78
C ALA A 134 -3.53 5.59 -6.23
N ILE A 135 -3.59 6.84 -6.75
CA ILE A 135 -4.81 7.43 -7.32
C ILE A 135 -5.30 6.61 -8.51
N ALA A 136 -4.42 6.24 -9.43
CA ALA A 136 -4.76 5.38 -10.57
C ALA A 136 -5.32 4.02 -10.12
N ALA A 137 -4.89 3.52 -8.96
CA ALA A 137 -5.41 2.31 -8.33
C ALA A 137 -6.70 2.50 -7.54
N GLY A 138 -7.33 3.67 -7.61
CA GLY A 138 -8.56 4.01 -6.91
C GLY A 138 -8.39 4.23 -5.40
N ILE A 139 -7.17 4.49 -4.95
CA ILE A 139 -6.86 4.81 -3.54
C ILE A 139 -6.91 6.32 -3.40
N LYS A 140 -7.68 6.82 -2.42
CA LYS A 140 -7.76 8.26 -2.15
C LYS A 140 -6.64 8.68 -1.20
N PRO A 141 -5.65 9.48 -1.63
CA PRO A 141 -4.69 10.09 -0.72
C PRO A 141 -5.35 11.23 0.08
N VAL A 142 -5.00 11.32 1.36
CA VAL A 142 -5.44 12.41 2.25
C VAL A 142 -4.20 12.92 2.99
N MET A 143 -3.94 14.22 2.91
CA MET A 143 -2.85 14.87 3.64
C MET A 143 -3.35 15.35 4.99
N ILE A 144 -2.64 15.00 6.06
CA ILE A 144 -2.96 15.43 7.44
C ILE A 144 -1.67 15.99 8.05
N THR A 145 -1.61 17.30 8.30
CA THR A 145 -0.39 17.96 8.75
C THR A 145 -0.63 19.02 9.83
N GLY A 146 0.37 19.21 10.70
CA GLY A 146 0.42 20.32 11.65
C GLY A 146 0.84 21.66 11.00
N ASP A 147 1.29 21.63 9.74
CA ASP A 147 1.71 22.83 9.02
C ASP A 147 0.56 23.80 8.71
N HIS A 148 0.96 25.00 8.29
CA HIS A 148 0.03 26.02 7.84
C HIS A 148 -0.74 25.59 6.59
N GLN A 149 -2.01 26.01 6.49
CA GLN A 149 -2.91 25.72 5.36
C GLN A 149 -2.28 25.98 3.98
N ASN A 150 -1.71 27.17 3.77
CA ASN A 150 -1.07 27.53 2.50
C ASN A 150 0.08 26.59 2.11
N THR A 151 0.93 26.22 3.07
CA THR A 151 2.04 25.28 2.84
C THR A 151 1.52 23.89 2.51
N ALA A 152 0.55 23.41 3.29
CA ALA A 152 -0.10 22.12 3.06
C ALA A 152 -0.74 22.05 1.66
N LEU A 153 -1.43 23.12 1.25
CA LEU A 153 -2.04 23.25 -0.08
C LEU A 153 -1.01 23.23 -1.21
N SER A 154 0.08 23.98 -1.07
CA SER A 154 1.15 24.01 -2.08
C SER A 154 1.75 22.60 -2.27
N ILE A 155 2.09 21.92 -1.18
CA ILE A 155 2.65 20.56 -1.23
C ILE A 155 1.61 19.57 -1.77
N ALA A 156 0.35 19.64 -1.34
CA ALA A 156 -0.71 18.76 -1.82
C ALA A 156 -0.96 18.93 -3.33
N SER A 157 -0.91 20.16 -3.83
CA SER A 157 -1.01 20.47 -5.27
C SER A 157 0.19 19.89 -6.03
N ALA A 158 1.42 20.11 -5.54
CA ALA A 158 2.64 19.60 -6.16
C ALA A 158 2.67 18.06 -6.26
N LEU A 159 2.08 17.37 -5.26
CA LEU A 159 1.94 15.91 -5.24
C LEU A 159 0.72 15.41 -6.06
N GLY A 160 -0.20 16.29 -6.42
CA GLY A 160 -1.46 15.96 -7.11
C GLY A 160 -2.51 15.32 -6.20
N ILE A 161 -2.48 15.60 -4.89
CA ILE A 161 -3.51 15.23 -3.91
C ILE A 161 -4.72 16.18 -4.02
N SER A 162 -4.48 17.46 -4.31
CA SER A 162 -5.52 18.46 -4.55
C SER A 162 -5.48 18.89 -6.00
N ALA A 163 -6.52 18.55 -6.77
CA ALA A 163 -6.70 19.01 -8.14
C ALA A 163 -7.90 19.98 -8.16
N GLY A 164 -7.65 21.27 -8.28
CA GLY A 164 -8.69 22.24 -8.65
C GLY A 164 -9.69 22.65 -7.55
N GLY A 165 -9.32 22.64 -6.26
CA GLY A 165 -10.15 23.22 -5.20
C GLY A 165 -10.78 22.22 -4.23
N ASN A 166 -10.17 21.05 -4.01
CA ASN A 166 -10.56 20.16 -2.91
C ASN A 166 -10.62 20.93 -1.58
N SER A 167 -11.61 20.62 -0.75
CA SER A 167 -11.79 21.29 0.53
C SER A 167 -10.57 21.03 1.42
N VAL A 168 -10.08 22.12 2.01
CA VAL A 168 -9.13 22.08 3.11
C VAL A 168 -9.91 22.34 4.38
N ILE A 169 -9.63 21.57 5.42
CA ILE A 169 -10.21 21.80 6.75
C ILE A 169 -9.05 22.02 7.73
N THR A 170 -9.11 23.11 8.48
CA THR A 170 -8.14 23.39 9.53
C THR A 170 -8.52 22.72 10.85
N GLY A 171 -7.56 22.50 11.74
CA GLY A 171 -7.85 21.97 13.08
C GLY A 171 -8.92 22.78 13.84
N ALA A 172 -8.89 24.11 13.72
CA ALA A 172 -9.86 25.00 14.35
C ALA A 172 -11.28 24.89 13.75
N GLU A 173 -11.40 24.53 12.47
CA GLU A 173 -12.70 24.22 11.84
C GLU A 173 -13.18 22.84 12.25
N LEU A 174 -12.27 21.85 12.31
CA LEU A 174 -12.55 20.52 12.83
C LEU A 174 -13.13 20.60 14.25
N ASP A 175 -12.53 21.39 15.16
CA ASP A 175 -13.03 21.56 16.54
C ASP A 175 -14.47 22.06 16.62
N LYS A 176 -14.92 22.83 15.62
CA LYS A 176 -16.28 23.39 15.55
C LYS A 176 -17.27 22.46 14.85
N MET A 177 -16.77 21.52 14.04
CA MET A 177 -17.62 20.58 13.31
C MET A 177 -18.09 19.45 14.22
N ALA A 178 -19.36 19.08 14.13
CA ALA A 178 -19.86 17.85 14.72
C ALA A 178 -19.42 16.63 13.90
N ASP A 179 -19.39 15.43 14.50
CA ASP A 179 -18.97 14.21 13.80
C ASP A 179 -19.87 13.86 12.61
N ALA A 180 -21.17 14.16 12.69
CA ALA A 180 -22.10 13.99 11.57
C ALA A 180 -21.72 14.87 10.37
N GLU A 181 -21.37 16.14 10.61
CA GLU A 181 -20.93 17.07 9.57
C GLU A 181 -19.59 16.65 8.97
N LEU A 182 -18.66 16.17 9.80
CA LEU A 182 -17.38 15.66 9.34
C LEU A 182 -17.56 14.46 8.40
N ARG A 183 -18.48 13.54 8.70
CA ARG A 183 -18.78 12.37 7.84
C ARG A 183 -19.29 12.75 6.45
N GLU A 184 -20.03 13.84 6.32
CA GLU A 184 -20.50 14.31 5.00
C GLU A 184 -19.37 14.94 4.19
N LYS A 185 -18.44 15.64 4.85
CA LYS A 185 -17.35 16.39 4.19
C LYS A 185 -16.07 15.58 3.98
N ILE A 186 -15.86 14.49 4.72
CA ILE A 186 -14.60 13.73 4.71
C ILE A 186 -14.28 13.14 3.32
N ALA A 187 -15.31 12.71 2.59
CA ALA A 187 -15.17 12.17 1.25
C ALA A 187 -14.75 13.21 0.20
N ALA A 188 -15.02 14.50 0.42
CA ALA A 188 -14.57 15.59 -0.45
C ALA A 188 -13.24 16.23 0.00
N THR A 189 -12.92 16.12 1.29
CA THR A 189 -11.72 16.75 1.89
C THR A 189 -10.47 15.97 1.55
N ALA A 190 -9.42 16.67 1.12
CA ALA A 190 -8.14 16.08 0.73
C ALA A 190 -6.97 16.53 1.60
N VAL A 191 -7.10 17.68 2.28
CA VAL A 191 -6.04 18.27 3.10
C VAL A 191 -6.62 18.71 4.43
N TYR A 192 -5.96 18.31 5.51
CA TYR A 192 -6.19 18.79 6.86
C TYR A 192 -4.93 19.47 7.38
N ALA A 193 -5.06 20.72 7.82
CA ALA A 193 -3.93 21.58 8.21
C ALA A 193 -4.05 22.08 9.65
N ARG A 194 -2.93 22.38 10.29
CA ARG A 194 -2.85 22.75 11.72
C ARG A 194 -3.62 21.79 12.64
N VAL A 195 -3.50 20.49 12.38
CA VAL A 195 -4.20 19.45 13.16
C VAL A 195 -3.43 19.03 14.41
N SER A 196 -4.14 18.73 15.49
CA SER A 196 -3.59 18.12 16.71
C SER A 196 -3.54 16.59 16.58
N PRO A 197 -2.82 15.87 17.47
CA PRO A 197 -2.87 14.41 17.51
C PRO A 197 -4.29 13.84 17.60
N GLU A 198 -5.16 14.46 18.39
CA GLU A 198 -6.56 14.05 18.58
C GLU A 198 -7.37 14.18 17.27
N HIS A 199 -7.12 15.25 16.50
CA HIS A 199 -7.74 15.43 15.18
C HIS A 199 -7.36 14.30 14.22
N LYS A 200 -6.11 13.82 14.24
CA LYS A 200 -5.66 12.73 13.37
C LYS A 200 -6.46 11.44 13.63
N ILE A 201 -6.66 11.10 14.91
CA ILE A 201 -7.47 9.94 15.32
C ILE A 201 -8.92 10.10 14.86
N ARG A 202 -9.49 11.31 15.01
CA ARG A 202 -10.85 11.63 14.62
C ARG A 202 -11.07 11.48 13.12
N ILE A 203 -10.13 11.96 12.31
CA ILE A 203 -10.16 11.81 10.84
C ILE A 203 -10.09 10.33 10.44
N VAL A 204 -9.19 9.55 11.04
CA VAL A 204 -9.09 8.09 10.78
C VAL A 204 -10.41 7.40 11.11
N SER A 205 -10.99 7.70 12.26
CA SER A 205 -12.25 7.10 12.72
C SER A 205 -13.41 7.42 11.79
N ALA A 206 -13.53 8.67 11.34
CA ALA A 206 -14.58 9.07 10.42
C ALA A 206 -14.47 8.38 9.04
N TRP A 207 -13.25 8.11 8.55
CA TRP A 207 -13.05 7.30 7.34
C TRP A 207 -13.45 5.84 7.54
N GLN A 208 -13.09 5.24 8.68
CA GLN A 208 -13.46 3.87 9.03
C GLN A 208 -14.98 3.70 9.14
N GLU A 209 -15.67 4.67 9.74
CA GLU A 209 -17.13 4.69 9.85
C GLU A 209 -17.84 4.79 8.49
N LEU A 210 -17.20 5.43 7.50
CA LEU A 210 -17.67 5.44 6.10
C LEU A 210 -17.47 4.08 5.40
N GLY A 211 -16.83 3.12 6.06
CA GLY A 211 -16.56 1.78 5.56
C GLY A 211 -15.29 1.67 4.71
N ALA A 212 -14.41 2.68 4.75
CA ALA A 212 -13.10 2.63 4.10
C ALA A 212 -12.10 1.83 4.96
N VAL A 213 -11.15 1.15 4.30
CA VAL A 213 -9.96 0.61 4.96
C VAL A 213 -8.88 1.68 4.93
N VAL A 214 -8.43 2.11 6.10
CA VAL A 214 -7.53 3.25 6.26
C VAL A 214 -6.11 2.78 6.52
N ALA A 215 -5.19 3.20 5.66
CA ALA A 215 -3.76 3.14 5.93
C ALA A 215 -3.28 4.53 6.38
N PHE A 216 -2.58 4.60 7.51
CA PHE A 216 -2.03 5.85 8.04
C PHE A 216 -0.51 5.79 8.06
N VAL A 217 0.15 6.81 7.50
CA VAL A 217 1.62 6.91 7.42
C VAL A 217 2.07 8.06 8.31
N GLY A 218 3.02 7.81 9.21
CA GLY A 218 3.60 8.83 10.07
C GLY A 218 5.01 8.51 10.56
N ASP A 219 5.67 9.49 11.16
CA ASP A 219 7.05 9.41 11.65
C ASP A 219 7.18 9.98 13.08
N GLY A 220 6.30 10.89 13.48
CA GLY A 220 6.34 11.53 14.79
C GLY A 220 5.65 10.74 15.92
N VAL A 221 6.01 11.08 17.16
CA VAL A 221 5.29 10.63 18.37
C VAL A 221 3.81 11.05 18.31
N ASN A 222 3.54 12.22 17.71
CA ASN A 222 2.21 12.77 17.50
C ASN A 222 1.35 11.93 16.53
N ASP A 223 1.96 11.05 15.74
CA ASP A 223 1.26 10.18 14.80
C ASP A 223 0.95 8.81 15.39
N ALA A 224 1.66 8.39 16.45
CA ALA A 224 1.54 7.05 17.01
C ALA A 224 0.10 6.65 17.37
N PRO A 225 -0.74 7.52 17.97
CA PRO A 225 -2.15 7.17 18.20
C PRO A 225 -2.95 6.93 16.92
N ALA A 226 -2.72 7.71 15.86
CA ALA A 226 -3.40 7.56 14.58
C ALA A 226 -2.89 6.34 13.79
N ILE A 227 -1.58 6.08 13.83
CA ILE A 227 -0.95 4.87 13.29
C ILE A 227 -1.60 3.62 13.92
N ARG A 228 -1.76 3.61 15.25
CA ARG A 228 -2.36 2.49 15.99
C ARG A 228 -3.86 2.33 15.71
N LYS A 229 -4.57 3.42 15.46
CA LYS A 229 -6.02 3.43 15.19
C LYS A 229 -6.37 2.96 13.77
N ALA A 230 -5.49 3.24 12.80
CA ALA A 230 -5.69 2.85 11.41
C ALA A 230 -5.76 1.33 11.24
N ASP A 231 -6.45 0.86 10.19
CA ASP A 231 -6.48 -0.57 9.87
C ASP A 231 -5.09 -1.10 9.54
N ILE A 232 -4.25 -0.25 8.92
CA ILE A 232 -2.83 -0.51 8.67
C ILE A 232 -2.02 0.75 9.01
N GLY A 233 -1.37 0.75 10.17
CA GLY A 233 -0.39 1.76 10.55
C GLY A 233 0.97 1.53 9.87
N ILE A 234 1.55 2.58 9.30
CA ILE A 234 2.84 2.56 8.59
C ILE A 234 3.78 3.61 9.20
N ALA A 235 4.97 3.19 9.60
CA ALA A 235 6.01 4.07 10.14
C ALA A 235 7.21 4.20 9.21
N MET A 236 7.86 5.36 9.26
CA MET A 236 9.15 5.59 8.59
C MET A 236 10.28 4.91 9.38
N GLY A 237 11.21 4.24 8.69
CA GLY A 237 12.28 3.47 9.33
C GLY A 237 13.44 4.34 9.81
N LYS A 238 13.88 5.31 9.01
CA LYS A 238 15.02 6.18 9.33
C LYS A 238 14.58 7.45 10.04
N SER A 239 13.56 8.13 9.52
CA SER A 239 13.02 9.36 10.08
C SER A 239 12.02 9.15 11.22
N GLY A 240 11.44 7.95 11.33
CA GLY A 240 10.43 7.66 12.34
C GLY A 240 11.02 7.51 13.75
N THR A 241 10.28 8.02 14.72
CA THR A 241 10.54 7.81 16.16
C THR A 241 10.26 6.36 16.56
N GLU A 242 10.93 5.86 17.61
CA GLU A 242 10.68 4.50 18.12
C GLU A 242 9.22 4.27 18.52
N VAL A 243 8.57 5.30 19.07
CA VAL A 243 7.13 5.25 19.41
C VAL A 243 6.26 5.05 18.16
N SER A 244 6.58 5.72 17.05
CA SER A 244 5.85 5.54 15.80
C SER A 244 6.05 4.15 15.20
N LYS A 245 7.25 3.58 15.30
CA LYS A 245 7.59 2.24 14.79
C LYS A 245 6.90 1.15 15.59
N ASP A 246 6.87 1.26 16.91
CA ASP A 246 6.19 0.31 17.80
C ASP A 246 4.66 0.34 17.61
N ALA A 247 4.10 1.49 17.24
CA ALA A 247 2.68 1.62 16.92
C ALA A 247 2.29 1.00 15.56
N ALA A 248 3.23 0.84 14.63
CA ALA A 248 2.96 0.49 13.24
C ALA A 248 2.94 -1.02 12.98
N ALA A 249 2.12 -1.44 12.01
CA ALA A 249 2.11 -2.81 11.49
C ALA A 249 3.17 -3.01 10.38
N ILE A 250 3.57 -1.93 9.70
CA ILE A 250 4.57 -1.94 8.62
C ILE A 250 5.60 -0.83 8.88
N ILE A 251 6.89 -1.16 8.76
CA ILE A 251 7.98 -0.19 8.86
C ILE A 251 8.68 -0.07 7.50
N LEU A 252 8.79 1.14 6.98
CA LEU A 252 9.49 1.46 5.73
C LEU A 252 10.98 1.69 6.01
N THR A 253 11.78 0.63 5.99
CA THR A 253 13.23 0.71 6.30
C THR A 253 14.04 1.65 5.40
N ASP A 254 13.50 1.98 4.21
CA ASP A 254 14.11 2.86 3.22
C ASP A 254 13.54 4.28 3.20
N ASP A 255 12.51 4.58 4.00
CA ASP A 255 11.75 5.84 3.98
C ASP A 255 11.14 6.18 2.61
N ASN A 256 10.86 5.17 1.78
CA ASN A 256 10.40 5.36 0.42
C ASN A 256 8.88 5.12 0.27
N TYR A 257 8.14 6.17 -0.08
CA TYR A 257 6.69 6.10 -0.32
C TYR A 257 6.29 5.11 -1.42
N TYR A 258 7.15 4.88 -2.41
CA TYR A 258 6.89 3.90 -3.47
C TYR A 258 6.75 2.46 -2.93
N THR A 259 7.36 2.16 -1.79
CA THR A 259 7.24 0.84 -1.13
C THR A 259 5.82 0.57 -0.66
N ILE A 260 5.04 1.59 -0.29
CA ILE A 260 3.62 1.44 0.06
C ILE A 260 2.82 0.95 -1.15
N VAL A 261 3.04 1.54 -2.32
CA VAL A 261 2.35 1.16 -3.56
C VAL A 261 2.70 -0.28 -3.97
N LYS A 262 3.98 -0.66 -3.84
CA LYS A 262 4.41 -2.06 -4.02
C LYS A 262 3.71 -3.01 -3.04
N ALA A 263 3.58 -2.61 -1.77
CA ALA A 263 2.89 -3.40 -0.75
C ALA A 263 1.41 -3.60 -1.10
N VAL A 264 0.73 -2.55 -1.59
CA VAL A 264 -0.66 -2.67 -2.08
C VAL A 264 -0.77 -3.63 -3.25
N ARG A 265 0.13 -3.53 -4.24
CA ARG A 265 0.17 -4.45 -5.39
C ARG A 265 0.33 -5.90 -4.94
N ASN A 266 1.26 -6.16 -4.02
CA ASN A 266 1.50 -7.48 -3.44
C ASN A 266 0.30 -7.97 -2.61
N GLY A 267 -0.34 -7.10 -1.83
CA GLY A 267 -1.54 -7.42 -1.05
C GLY A 267 -2.70 -7.85 -1.96
N ARG A 268 -2.96 -7.11 -3.05
CA ARG A 268 -3.96 -7.49 -4.07
C ARG A 268 -3.63 -8.82 -4.72
N LYS A 269 -2.35 -9.08 -5.02
CA LYS A 269 -1.87 -10.36 -5.58
C LYS A 269 -2.12 -11.52 -4.62
N ILE A 270 -1.73 -11.38 -3.36
CA ILE A 270 -1.92 -12.41 -2.32
C ILE A 270 -3.40 -12.71 -2.15
N TYR A 271 -4.25 -11.69 -2.06
CA TYR A 271 -5.70 -11.88 -1.92
C TYR A 271 -6.29 -12.70 -3.09
N ASN A 272 -5.94 -12.36 -4.33
CA ASN A 272 -6.37 -13.10 -5.51
C ASN A 272 -5.88 -14.56 -5.49
N ASN A 273 -4.64 -14.79 -5.04
CA ASN A 273 -4.08 -16.14 -4.91
C ASN A 273 -4.78 -16.95 -3.81
N ILE A 274 -5.15 -16.33 -2.69
CA ILE A 274 -5.95 -16.97 -1.64
C ILE A 274 -7.33 -17.38 -2.18
N GLN A 275 -8.00 -16.50 -2.93
CA GLN A 275 -9.28 -16.85 -3.57
C GLN A 275 -9.14 -18.05 -4.52
N ASN A 276 -8.08 -18.07 -5.33
CA ASN A 276 -7.77 -19.19 -6.22
C ASN A 276 -7.50 -20.50 -5.46
N ALA A 277 -6.74 -20.45 -4.36
CA ALA A 277 -6.49 -21.62 -3.52
C ALA A 277 -7.77 -22.13 -2.84
N ILE A 278 -8.63 -21.23 -2.35
CA ILE A 278 -9.95 -21.59 -1.79
C ILE A 278 -10.83 -22.25 -2.85
N MET A 279 -10.87 -21.70 -4.07
CA MET A 279 -11.63 -22.31 -5.18
C MET A 279 -11.15 -23.73 -5.47
N PHE A 280 -9.83 -23.94 -5.51
CA PHE A 280 -9.22 -25.26 -5.70
C PHE A 280 -9.65 -26.25 -4.61
N LEU A 281 -9.48 -25.86 -3.33
CA LEU A 281 -9.80 -26.72 -2.19
C LEU A 281 -11.29 -27.06 -2.12
N LEU A 282 -12.16 -26.07 -2.28
CA LEU A 282 -13.61 -26.27 -2.18
C LEU A 282 -14.17 -27.07 -3.35
N SER A 283 -13.68 -26.85 -4.58
CA SER A 283 -14.18 -27.60 -5.75
C SER A 283 -13.81 -29.08 -5.66
N GLY A 284 -12.56 -29.38 -5.26
CA GLY A 284 -12.16 -30.76 -5.03
C GLY A 284 -12.93 -31.40 -3.88
N ASN A 285 -13.13 -30.68 -2.77
CA ASN A 285 -13.87 -31.22 -1.62
C ASN A 285 -15.34 -31.45 -1.95
N ALA A 286 -15.95 -30.57 -2.75
CA ALA A 286 -17.28 -30.77 -3.29
C ALA A 286 -17.36 -32.06 -4.13
N ALA A 287 -16.37 -32.35 -4.98
CA ALA A 287 -16.35 -33.59 -5.77
C ALA A 287 -16.31 -34.85 -4.89
N GLY A 288 -15.45 -34.86 -3.86
CA GLY A 288 -15.36 -35.95 -2.90
C GLY A 288 -16.67 -36.13 -2.11
N LEU A 289 -17.22 -35.03 -1.61
CA LEU A 289 -18.49 -35.02 -0.87
C LEU A 289 -19.66 -35.51 -1.73
N LEU A 290 -19.80 -35.00 -2.95
CA LEU A 290 -20.85 -35.41 -3.88
C LEU A 290 -20.75 -36.91 -4.20
N THR A 291 -19.54 -37.46 -4.31
CA THR A 291 -19.32 -38.90 -4.52
C THR A 291 -19.80 -39.73 -3.31
N VAL A 292 -19.51 -39.28 -2.08
CA VAL A 292 -19.96 -39.94 -0.85
C VAL A 292 -21.49 -39.87 -0.72
N VAL A 293 -22.08 -38.69 -0.94
CA VAL A 293 -23.54 -38.51 -0.91
C VAL A 293 -24.22 -39.39 -1.95
N TYR A 294 -23.70 -39.40 -3.19
CA TYR A 294 -24.25 -40.22 -4.27
C TYR A 294 -24.24 -41.72 -3.92
N THR A 295 -23.12 -42.24 -3.45
CA THR A 295 -23.03 -43.66 -3.05
C THR A 295 -23.93 -43.99 -1.87
N SER A 296 -24.05 -43.09 -0.88
CA SER A 296 -24.94 -43.30 0.26
C SER A 296 -26.42 -43.31 -0.13
N LEU A 297 -26.87 -42.39 -0.99
CA LEU A 297 -28.27 -42.31 -1.42
C LEU A 297 -28.71 -43.56 -2.21
N LEU A 298 -27.78 -44.16 -2.95
CA LEU A 298 -28.01 -45.39 -3.71
C LEU A 298 -27.68 -46.66 -2.93
N SER A 299 -27.35 -46.56 -1.64
CA SER A 299 -26.95 -47.68 -0.79
C SER A 299 -25.78 -48.51 -1.37
N LEU A 300 -24.83 -47.83 -2.03
CA LEU A 300 -23.62 -48.42 -2.61
C LEU A 300 -22.48 -48.50 -1.56
N PRO A 301 -21.49 -49.40 -1.75
CA PRO A 301 -20.34 -49.48 -0.87
C PRO A 301 -19.58 -48.16 -0.71
N VAL A 302 -19.15 -47.84 0.52
CA VAL A 302 -18.45 -46.59 0.82
C VAL A 302 -17.22 -46.38 -0.09
N PRO A 303 -17.12 -45.25 -0.81
CA PRO A 303 -16.16 -45.04 -1.89
C PRO A 303 -14.74 -44.69 -1.41
N PHE A 304 -14.58 -44.20 -0.18
CA PHE A 304 -13.29 -43.83 0.40
C PHE A 304 -13.07 -44.51 1.74
N ALA A 305 -11.84 -44.97 2.00
CA ALA A 305 -11.40 -45.29 3.34
C ALA A 305 -10.97 -44.00 4.08
N PRO A 306 -10.99 -43.94 5.42
CA PRO A 306 -10.51 -42.78 6.17
C PRO A 306 -9.08 -42.36 5.81
N VAL A 307 -8.20 -43.33 5.55
CA VAL A 307 -6.81 -43.09 5.13
C VAL A 307 -6.71 -42.42 3.75
N HIS A 308 -7.67 -42.65 2.85
CA HIS A 308 -7.74 -41.95 1.56
C HIS A 308 -8.01 -40.46 1.75
N LEU A 309 -8.93 -40.10 2.65
CA LEU A 309 -9.25 -38.71 2.95
C LEU A 309 -8.05 -37.97 3.59
N LEU A 310 -7.31 -38.65 4.47
CA LEU A 310 -6.07 -38.11 5.03
C LEU A 310 -5.02 -37.84 3.95
N PHE A 311 -4.82 -38.78 3.03
CA PHE A 311 -3.89 -38.60 1.91
C PHE A 311 -4.29 -37.43 1.01
N ILE A 312 -5.60 -37.32 0.71
CA ILE A 312 -6.13 -36.25 -0.14
C ILE A 312 -5.83 -34.88 0.48
N ASN A 313 -6.29 -34.68 1.73
CA ASN A 313 -6.19 -33.39 2.42
C ASN A 313 -4.74 -33.00 2.72
N LEU A 314 -3.91 -33.95 3.16
CA LEU A 314 -2.56 -33.62 3.61
C LEU A 314 -1.59 -33.47 2.44
N LEU A 315 -1.60 -34.39 1.48
CA LEU A 315 -0.57 -34.46 0.45
C LEU A 315 -1.02 -33.85 -0.87
N THR A 316 -2.14 -34.30 -1.43
CA THR A 316 -2.54 -33.86 -2.77
C THR A 316 -3.18 -32.48 -2.80
N ASP A 317 -3.67 -31.98 -1.67
CA ASP A 317 -4.30 -30.66 -1.58
C ASP A 317 -3.36 -29.57 -1.07
N SER A 318 -2.61 -29.84 0.00
CA SER A 318 -1.75 -28.81 0.61
C SER A 318 -0.69 -28.29 -0.36
N LEU A 319 -0.01 -29.19 -1.08
CA LEU A 319 1.08 -28.78 -1.97
C LEU A 319 0.57 -27.91 -3.14
N PRO A 320 -0.47 -28.30 -3.92
CA PRO A 320 -0.99 -27.42 -4.96
C PRO A 320 -1.63 -26.14 -4.41
N ALA A 321 -2.30 -26.17 -3.26
CA ALA A 321 -2.89 -24.96 -2.68
C ALA A 321 -1.82 -23.91 -2.32
N ILE A 322 -0.71 -24.33 -1.70
CA ILE A 322 0.44 -23.45 -1.43
C ILE A 322 1.04 -22.93 -2.74
N ALA A 323 1.22 -23.82 -3.73
CA ALA A 323 1.77 -23.44 -5.02
C ALA A 323 0.90 -22.42 -5.76
N ILE A 324 -0.43 -22.56 -5.74
CA ILE A 324 -1.39 -21.57 -6.25
C ILE A 324 -1.26 -20.25 -5.49
N GLY A 325 -1.03 -20.31 -4.17
CA GLY A 325 -0.70 -19.16 -3.31
C GLY A 325 0.49 -18.32 -3.81
N MET A 326 1.45 -18.96 -4.48
CA MET A 326 2.69 -18.34 -4.98
C MET A 326 2.59 -17.86 -6.44
N GLU A 327 1.42 -17.99 -7.08
CA GLU A 327 1.25 -17.65 -8.50
C GLU A 327 1.60 -16.19 -8.79
N GLU A 328 2.37 -15.96 -9.86
CA GLU A 328 2.57 -14.63 -10.42
C GLU A 328 1.35 -14.26 -11.30
N ASN A 329 0.53 -13.35 -10.80
CA ASN A 329 -0.60 -12.82 -11.54
C ASN A 329 -0.11 -11.77 -12.54
N ASP A 330 -0.45 -11.95 -13.82
CA ASP A 330 -0.21 -10.99 -14.91
C ASP A 330 -1.39 -10.01 -15.07
N ASP A 331 -2.44 -10.16 -14.28
CA ASP A 331 -3.58 -9.26 -14.30
C ASP A 331 -3.14 -7.88 -13.78
N ASP A 332 -3.53 -6.81 -14.47
CA ASP A 332 -3.39 -5.45 -13.97
C ASP A 332 -4.32 -5.24 -12.76
N LEU A 333 -3.85 -5.73 -11.61
CA LEU A 333 -4.52 -5.61 -10.32
C LEU A 333 -4.52 -4.16 -9.83
N MET A 334 -3.61 -3.33 -10.33
CA MET A 334 -3.55 -1.91 -10.00
C MET A 334 -4.61 -1.13 -10.78
N GLY A 335 -4.98 -1.53 -11.99
CA GLY A 335 -6.10 -0.92 -12.74
C GLY A 335 -7.51 -1.19 -12.20
N ARG A 336 -7.67 -1.90 -11.07
CA ARG A 336 -8.97 -2.16 -10.42
C ARG A 336 -9.15 -1.26 -9.19
N PRO A 337 -10.39 -0.84 -8.86
CA PRO A 337 -10.65 -0.14 -7.61
C PRO A 337 -10.39 -1.04 -6.39
N PRO A 338 -10.19 -0.47 -5.19
CA PRO A 338 -10.13 -1.24 -3.95
C PRO A 338 -11.37 -2.13 -3.77
N ARG A 339 -11.18 -3.34 -3.24
CA ARG A 339 -12.29 -4.27 -3.01
C ARG A 339 -13.27 -3.71 -1.99
N ASN A 340 -14.54 -4.08 -2.14
CA ASN A 340 -15.51 -3.85 -1.09
C ASN A 340 -15.27 -4.86 0.05
N VAL A 341 -15.09 -4.37 1.28
CA VAL A 341 -14.84 -5.23 2.45
C VAL A 341 -16.04 -6.12 2.77
N LYS A 342 -17.26 -5.67 2.41
CA LYS A 342 -18.51 -6.41 2.61
C LYS A 342 -18.71 -7.54 1.60
N GLU A 343 -17.93 -7.57 0.52
CA GLU A 343 -18.02 -8.67 -0.45
C GLU A 343 -17.37 -9.92 0.13
N SER A 344 -18.15 -11.01 0.21
CA SER A 344 -17.66 -12.31 0.64
C SER A 344 -16.62 -12.86 -0.34
N LEU A 345 -15.61 -13.54 0.19
CA LEU A 345 -14.65 -14.31 -0.59
C LEU A 345 -15.36 -15.33 -1.52
N LEU A 346 -16.50 -15.87 -1.06
CA LEU A 346 -17.34 -16.82 -1.79
C LEU A 346 -18.58 -16.13 -2.36
N SER A 347 -18.37 -15.24 -3.34
CA SER A 347 -19.50 -14.64 -4.04
C SER A 347 -20.38 -15.70 -4.72
N PRO A 348 -21.68 -15.45 -4.96
CA PRO A 348 -22.56 -16.41 -5.63
C PRO A 348 -22.03 -16.88 -6.98
N ARG A 349 -21.25 -16.03 -7.65
CA ARG A 349 -20.56 -16.37 -8.90
C ARG A 349 -19.44 -17.38 -8.69
N VAL A 350 -18.60 -17.17 -7.66
CA VAL A 350 -17.52 -18.10 -7.27
C VAL A 350 -18.12 -19.43 -6.84
N MET A 351 -19.18 -19.42 -6.03
CA MET A 351 -19.88 -20.63 -5.61
C MET A 351 -20.42 -21.45 -6.78
N LYS A 352 -21.00 -20.81 -7.80
CA LYS A 352 -21.44 -21.50 -9.02
C LYS A 352 -20.30 -22.17 -9.78
N ILE A 353 -19.12 -21.55 -9.82
CA ILE A 353 -17.93 -22.14 -10.44
C ILE A 353 -17.47 -23.36 -9.63
N ILE A 354 -17.35 -23.21 -8.30
CA ILE A 354 -16.96 -24.29 -7.39
C ILE A 354 -17.88 -25.50 -7.53
N MET A 355 -19.20 -25.28 -7.50
CA MET A 355 -20.19 -26.36 -7.64
C MET A 355 -20.13 -27.02 -9.02
N PHE A 356 -19.95 -26.24 -10.09
CA PHE A 356 -19.83 -26.79 -11.44
C PHE A 356 -18.57 -27.64 -11.60
N GLU A 357 -17.42 -27.13 -11.17
CA GLU A 357 -16.13 -27.84 -11.27
C GLU A 357 -16.11 -29.07 -10.37
N GLY A 358 -16.63 -28.95 -9.14
CA GLY A 358 -16.79 -30.06 -8.21
C GLY A 358 -17.74 -31.14 -8.73
N LEU A 359 -18.88 -30.77 -9.31
CA LEU A 359 -19.81 -31.71 -9.93
C LEU A 359 -19.14 -32.43 -11.12
N LEU A 360 -18.44 -31.70 -11.98
CA LEU A 360 -17.77 -32.27 -13.13
C LEU A 360 -16.72 -33.30 -12.71
N ILE A 361 -15.85 -32.96 -11.74
CA ILE A 361 -14.87 -33.91 -11.19
C ILE A 361 -15.58 -35.08 -10.51
N GLY A 362 -16.66 -34.83 -9.77
CA GLY A 362 -17.48 -35.85 -9.12
C GLY A 362 -18.07 -36.87 -10.11
N VAL A 363 -18.60 -36.42 -11.26
CA VAL A 363 -19.13 -37.30 -12.31
C VAL A 363 -18.07 -38.27 -12.81
N PHE A 364 -16.89 -37.79 -13.16
CA PHE A 364 -15.80 -38.67 -13.63
C PHE A 364 -15.26 -39.58 -12.52
N THR A 365 -15.29 -39.12 -11.26
CA THR A 365 -14.94 -39.93 -10.09
C THR A 365 -15.93 -41.08 -9.89
N VAL A 366 -17.24 -40.80 -10.01
CA VAL A 366 -18.30 -41.82 -9.95
C VAL A 366 -18.23 -42.78 -11.14
N LEU A 367 -17.89 -42.31 -12.34
CA LEU A 367 -17.64 -43.21 -13.48
C LEU A 367 -16.47 -44.17 -13.19
N ALA A 368 -15.39 -43.66 -12.60
CA ALA A 368 -14.28 -44.50 -12.16
C ALA A 368 -14.71 -45.53 -11.09
N TYR A 369 -15.58 -45.11 -10.15
CA TYR A 369 -16.16 -46.00 -9.14
C TYR A 369 -16.84 -47.21 -9.75
N TYR A 370 -17.75 -46.99 -10.70
CA TYR A 370 -18.48 -48.08 -11.34
C TYR A 370 -17.55 -49.04 -12.11
N THR A 371 -16.46 -48.54 -12.69
CA THR A 371 -15.49 -49.41 -13.36
C THR A 371 -14.74 -50.34 -12.41
N GLY A 372 -14.53 -49.93 -11.16
CA GLY A 372 -13.94 -50.78 -10.14
C GLY A 372 -14.98 -51.66 -9.44
N LEU A 373 -16.20 -51.15 -9.25
CA LEU A 373 -17.30 -51.87 -8.62
C LEU A 373 -17.74 -53.10 -9.45
N ALA A 374 -17.58 -53.04 -10.77
CA ALA A 374 -17.78 -54.17 -11.66
C ALA A 374 -16.88 -55.38 -11.34
N VAL A 375 -15.80 -55.18 -10.57
CA VAL A 375 -14.93 -56.26 -10.07
C VAL A 375 -15.23 -56.52 -8.59
N ASP A 376 -14.98 -55.54 -7.73
CA ASP A 376 -15.24 -55.63 -6.30
C ASP A 376 -15.18 -54.25 -5.61
N ARG A 377 -15.66 -54.19 -4.36
CA ARG A 377 -15.73 -52.94 -3.58
C ARG A 377 -14.36 -52.31 -3.25
N PHE A 378 -13.30 -53.11 -3.16
CA PHE A 378 -11.95 -52.62 -2.84
C PHE A 378 -11.25 -52.03 -4.07
N THR A 379 -11.44 -52.67 -5.22
CA THR A 379 -11.03 -52.12 -6.51
C THR A 379 -11.77 -50.80 -6.79
N ALA A 380 -13.08 -50.73 -6.51
CA ALA A 380 -13.88 -49.50 -6.61
C ALA A 380 -13.29 -48.33 -5.80
N ARG A 381 -12.91 -48.59 -4.54
CA ARG A 381 -12.25 -47.60 -3.67
C ARG A 381 -10.94 -47.10 -4.27
N THR A 382 -10.13 -48.00 -4.81
CA THR A 382 -8.84 -47.64 -5.41
C THR A 382 -9.00 -46.82 -6.68
N CYS A 383 -9.96 -47.18 -7.55
CA CYS A 383 -10.27 -46.41 -8.76
C CYS A 383 -10.76 -45.01 -8.44
N VAL A 384 -11.66 -44.86 -7.46
CA VAL A 384 -12.16 -43.55 -7.02
C VAL A 384 -11.07 -42.71 -6.38
N PHE A 385 -10.31 -43.27 -5.44
CA PHE A 385 -9.21 -42.59 -4.79
C PHE A 385 -8.16 -42.09 -5.81
N GLY A 386 -7.69 -42.97 -6.70
CA GLY A 386 -6.72 -42.62 -7.73
C GLY A 386 -7.24 -41.54 -8.68
N THR A 387 -8.49 -41.67 -9.13
CA THR A 387 -9.11 -40.70 -10.05
C THR A 387 -9.27 -39.35 -9.39
N LEU A 388 -9.81 -39.28 -8.17
CA LEU A 388 -10.02 -38.03 -7.47
C LEU A 388 -8.69 -37.32 -7.17
N CYS A 389 -7.69 -38.03 -6.63
CA CYS A 389 -6.37 -37.47 -6.35
C CYS A 389 -5.71 -36.88 -7.61
N MET A 390 -5.67 -37.66 -8.70
CA MET A 390 -5.09 -37.19 -9.96
C MET A 390 -5.90 -36.05 -10.58
N ALA A 391 -7.24 -36.14 -10.57
CA ALA A 391 -8.11 -35.09 -11.09
C ALA A 391 -7.87 -33.76 -10.37
N ARG A 392 -7.68 -33.81 -9.04
CA ARG A 392 -7.34 -32.62 -8.23
C ARG A 392 -5.97 -32.05 -8.60
N LEU A 393 -4.95 -32.88 -8.77
CA LEU A 393 -3.64 -32.41 -9.25
C LEU A 393 -3.74 -31.67 -10.60
N PHE A 394 -4.52 -32.19 -11.55
CA PHE A 394 -4.78 -31.50 -12.80
C PHE A 394 -5.65 -30.23 -12.62
N HIS A 395 -6.64 -30.29 -11.74
CA HIS A 395 -7.54 -29.19 -11.44
C HIS A 395 -6.80 -27.98 -10.85
N GLY A 396 -5.72 -28.19 -10.09
CA GLY A 396 -4.87 -27.11 -9.60
C GLY A 396 -4.37 -26.16 -10.70
N PHE A 397 -4.21 -26.64 -11.93
CA PHE A 397 -3.88 -25.77 -13.06
C PHE A 397 -5.06 -24.95 -13.61
N ASN A 398 -6.29 -25.41 -13.43
CA ASN A 398 -7.49 -24.66 -13.82
C ASN A 398 -7.77 -23.49 -12.87
N CYS A 399 -7.35 -23.61 -11.60
CA CYS A 399 -7.60 -22.59 -10.58
C CYS A 399 -6.60 -21.42 -10.60
N ARG A 400 -5.86 -21.21 -11.69
CA ARG A 400 -4.86 -20.13 -11.83
C ARG A 400 -5.41 -18.87 -12.50
N GLY A 401 -6.69 -18.58 -12.28
CA GLY A 401 -7.42 -17.52 -12.98
C GLY A 401 -7.78 -17.86 -14.43
N ASN A 402 -7.86 -16.87 -15.30
CA ASN A 402 -8.31 -17.05 -16.69
C ASN A 402 -7.22 -17.57 -17.65
N LYS A 403 -6.11 -18.14 -17.17
CA LYS A 403 -4.98 -18.57 -18.02
C LYS A 403 -5.31 -19.93 -18.69
N ILE A 404 -5.04 -20.05 -19.99
CA ILE A 404 -5.16 -21.33 -20.71
C ILE A 404 -3.87 -22.13 -20.51
N LEU A 405 -3.98 -23.41 -20.16
CA LEU A 405 -2.86 -24.30 -19.81
C LEU A 405 -1.74 -24.35 -20.87
N PHE A 406 -2.10 -24.17 -22.15
CA PHE A 406 -1.22 -24.34 -23.31
C PHE A 406 -0.91 -23.05 -24.07
N ARG A 407 -1.25 -21.88 -23.52
CA ARG A 407 -0.91 -20.59 -24.14
C ARG A 407 0.00 -19.79 -23.20
N GLY A 408 1.28 -20.15 -23.21
CA GLY A 408 2.34 -19.60 -22.36
C GLY A 408 3.06 -20.69 -21.56
N ARG A 409 4.31 -20.45 -21.15
CA ARG A 409 4.98 -21.30 -20.16
C ARG A 409 4.15 -21.26 -18.87
N VAL A 410 3.88 -22.41 -18.26
CA VAL A 410 3.43 -22.46 -16.86
C VAL A 410 4.55 -21.85 -16.03
N GLY A 411 4.47 -20.53 -15.78
CA GLY A 411 5.54 -19.78 -15.12
C GLY A 411 5.74 -20.20 -13.67
N ASN A 412 4.70 -20.70 -13.02
CA ASN A 412 4.72 -21.14 -11.63
C ASN A 412 5.42 -22.51 -11.48
N ARG A 413 6.73 -22.45 -11.23
CA ARG A 413 7.57 -23.63 -10.96
C ARG A 413 7.11 -24.42 -9.74
N ALA A 414 6.59 -23.74 -8.71
CA ALA A 414 6.08 -24.39 -7.50
C ALA A 414 4.88 -25.29 -7.82
N LEU A 415 4.00 -24.88 -8.75
CA LEU A 415 2.84 -25.68 -9.13
C LEU A 415 3.23 -26.91 -9.97
N ILE A 416 4.19 -26.76 -10.87
CA ILE A 416 4.74 -27.90 -11.63
C ILE A 416 5.39 -28.88 -10.65
N PHE A 417 6.17 -28.37 -9.69
CA PHE A 417 6.79 -29.18 -8.65
C PHE A 417 5.74 -29.94 -7.81
N SER A 418 4.70 -29.25 -7.31
CA SER A 418 3.63 -29.89 -6.54
C SER A 418 2.88 -30.95 -7.35
N PHE A 419 2.68 -30.70 -8.65
CA PHE A 419 2.06 -31.67 -9.55
C PHE A 419 2.93 -32.92 -9.72
N ILE A 420 4.22 -32.75 -10.00
CA ILE A 420 5.16 -33.88 -10.17
C ILE A 420 5.25 -34.70 -8.89
N VAL A 421 5.45 -34.05 -7.74
CA VAL A 421 5.50 -34.72 -6.43
C VAL A 421 4.18 -35.43 -6.14
N GLY A 422 3.04 -34.77 -6.35
CA GLY A 422 1.73 -35.39 -6.17
C GLY A 422 1.53 -36.61 -7.08
N MET A 423 1.94 -36.53 -8.35
CA MET A 423 1.89 -37.63 -9.30
C MET A 423 2.79 -38.79 -8.88
N ILE A 424 3.99 -38.53 -8.37
CA ILE A 424 4.88 -39.58 -7.84
C ILE A 424 4.22 -40.26 -6.63
N LEU A 425 3.74 -39.47 -5.66
CA LEU A 425 3.14 -39.99 -4.43
C LEU A 425 1.91 -40.85 -4.71
N ILE A 426 0.98 -40.39 -5.56
CA ILE A 426 -0.21 -41.18 -5.89
C ILE A 426 0.16 -42.48 -6.62
N ASN A 427 1.17 -42.47 -7.49
CA ASN A 427 1.60 -43.67 -8.21
C ASN A 427 2.35 -44.66 -7.30
N LEU A 428 3.10 -44.18 -6.31
CA LEU A 428 3.66 -45.04 -5.27
C LEU A 428 2.54 -45.76 -4.52
N VAL A 429 1.47 -45.06 -4.15
CA VAL A 429 0.32 -45.65 -3.46
C VAL A 429 -0.48 -46.61 -4.34
N LEU A 430 -0.54 -46.37 -5.66
CA LEU A 430 -1.29 -47.23 -6.59
C LEU A 430 -0.51 -48.49 -7.00
N PHE A 431 0.81 -48.44 -7.10
CA PHE A 431 1.60 -49.52 -7.73
C PHE A 431 2.55 -50.25 -6.80
N VAL A 432 2.92 -49.70 -5.65
CA VAL A 432 3.90 -50.33 -4.75
C VAL A 432 3.17 -51.09 -3.63
N PRO A 433 3.34 -52.42 -3.52
CA PRO A 433 2.61 -53.24 -2.55
C PRO A 433 2.75 -52.81 -1.09
N TYR A 434 3.90 -52.26 -0.72
CA TYR A 434 4.13 -51.73 0.63
C TYR A 434 3.17 -50.59 0.97
N PHE A 435 3.04 -49.60 0.07
CA PHE A 435 2.14 -48.47 0.27
C PHE A 435 0.67 -48.85 0.10
N GLN A 436 0.37 -49.86 -0.73
CA GLN A 436 -1.00 -50.37 -0.88
C GLN A 436 -1.61 -50.86 0.44
N LYS A 437 -0.80 -51.52 1.28
CA LYS A 437 -1.23 -51.98 2.61
C LYS A 437 -1.53 -50.80 3.54
N ILE A 438 -0.69 -49.77 3.55
CA ILE A 438 -0.82 -48.59 4.42
C ILE A 438 -2.06 -47.77 4.04
N PHE A 439 -2.27 -47.56 2.73
CA PHE A 439 -3.32 -46.69 2.21
C PHE A 439 -4.59 -47.44 1.79
N ALA A 440 -4.71 -48.73 2.12
CA ALA A 440 -5.87 -49.56 1.78
C ALA A 440 -6.25 -49.48 0.29
N THR A 441 -5.25 -49.52 -0.60
CA THR A 441 -5.42 -49.60 -2.06
C THR A 441 -5.16 -51.02 -2.55
N TYR A 442 -5.79 -51.38 -3.67
CA TYR A 442 -5.75 -52.72 -4.25
C TYR A 442 -5.13 -52.68 -5.65
N PRO A 443 -4.43 -53.75 -6.08
CA PRO A 443 -3.83 -53.81 -7.41
C PRO A 443 -4.86 -53.60 -8.52
N LEU A 444 -4.55 -52.70 -9.45
CA LEU A 444 -5.39 -52.43 -10.61
C LEU A 444 -4.82 -53.11 -11.86
N THR A 445 -5.71 -53.61 -12.72
CA THR A 445 -5.33 -54.07 -14.06
C THR A 445 -4.92 -52.89 -14.94
N LYS A 446 -4.13 -53.14 -16.00
CA LYS A 446 -3.68 -52.11 -16.95
C LYS A 446 -4.85 -51.29 -17.52
N THR A 447 -5.99 -51.95 -17.81
CA THR A 447 -7.19 -51.28 -18.32
C THR A 447 -7.85 -50.37 -17.29
N GLN A 448 -7.90 -50.79 -16.01
CA GLN A 448 -8.42 -49.96 -14.92
C GLN A 448 -7.53 -48.74 -14.66
N VAL A 449 -6.21 -48.93 -14.67
CA VAL A 449 -5.23 -47.84 -14.56
C VAL A 449 -5.46 -46.81 -15.68
N LEU A 450 -5.56 -47.27 -16.92
CA LEU A 450 -5.81 -46.37 -18.06
C LEU A 450 -7.11 -45.56 -17.86
N ARG A 451 -8.19 -46.21 -17.41
CA ARG A 451 -9.46 -45.54 -17.13
C ARG A 451 -9.33 -44.49 -16.02
N VAL A 452 -8.62 -44.79 -14.93
CA VAL A 452 -8.35 -43.85 -13.84
C VAL A 452 -7.66 -42.59 -14.36
N TYR A 453 -6.61 -42.74 -15.18
CA TYR A 453 -5.91 -41.61 -15.78
C TYR A 453 -6.78 -40.80 -16.75
N VAL A 454 -7.54 -41.48 -17.62
CA VAL A 454 -8.44 -40.82 -18.58
C VAL A 454 -9.51 -40.01 -17.84
N PHE A 455 -10.16 -40.61 -16.84
CA PHE A 455 -11.17 -39.94 -16.03
C PHE A 455 -10.59 -38.82 -15.16
N ALA A 456 -9.33 -38.92 -14.74
CA ALA A 456 -8.66 -37.84 -14.01
C ALA A 456 -8.37 -36.62 -14.89
N VAL A 457 -7.98 -36.83 -16.15
CA VAL A 457 -7.64 -35.75 -17.09
C VAL A 457 -8.88 -35.11 -17.72
N ALA A 458 -9.94 -35.88 -17.94
CA ALA A 458 -11.14 -35.44 -18.67
C ALA A 458 -11.80 -34.16 -18.11
N PRO A 459 -12.03 -33.98 -16.80
CA PRO A 459 -12.58 -32.74 -16.24
C PRO A 459 -11.75 -31.52 -16.62
N THR A 460 -10.43 -31.63 -16.54
CA THR A 460 -9.51 -30.53 -16.86
C THR A 460 -9.56 -30.16 -18.33
N VAL A 461 -9.62 -31.14 -19.23
CA VAL A 461 -9.76 -30.89 -20.67
C VAL A 461 -11.07 -30.14 -20.96
N ILE A 462 -12.18 -30.58 -20.36
CA ILE A 462 -13.50 -29.96 -20.53
C ILE A 462 -13.49 -28.50 -20.03
N ILE A 463 -12.93 -28.26 -18.84
CA ILE A 463 -12.82 -26.90 -18.27
C ILE A 463 -12.00 -26.00 -19.20
N GLN A 464 -10.86 -26.48 -19.72
CA GLN A 464 -10.01 -25.72 -20.63
C GLN A 464 -10.71 -25.39 -21.97
N ILE A 465 -11.53 -26.31 -22.50
CA ILE A 465 -12.35 -26.06 -23.69
C ILE A 465 -13.37 -24.94 -23.42
N ILE A 466 -14.06 -24.99 -22.28
CA ILE A 466 -15.05 -23.98 -21.87
C ILE A 466 -14.38 -22.61 -21.70
N LEU A 467 -13.23 -22.55 -21.03
CA LEU A 467 -12.45 -21.31 -20.85
C LEU A 467 -12.04 -20.71 -22.20
N ARG A 468 -11.54 -21.54 -23.13
CA ARG A 468 -11.15 -21.10 -24.48
C ARG A 468 -12.33 -20.54 -25.27
N ALA A 469 -13.51 -21.16 -25.18
CA ALA A 469 -14.73 -20.66 -25.81
C ALA A 469 -15.16 -19.30 -25.23
N ARG A 470 -15.11 -19.13 -23.90
CA ARG A 470 -15.43 -17.86 -23.22
C ARG A 470 -14.47 -16.73 -23.62
N GLN A 471 -13.16 -17.01 -23.69
CA GLN A 471 -12.17 -16.01 -24.11
C GLN A 471 -12.37 -15.56 -25.56
N ARG A 472 -12.64 -16.49 -26.48
CA ARG A 472 -12.95 -16.16 -27.89
C ARG A 472 -14.17 -15.25 -28.00
N LYS A 473 -15.22 -15.51 -27.23
CA LYS A 473 -16.43 -14.68 -27.20
C LYS A 473 -16.13 -13.26 -26.69
N ARG A 474 -15.37 -13.12 -25.60
CA ARG A 474 -14.95 -11.81 -25.06
C ARG A 474 -14.13 -10.99 -26.06
N ARG A 475 -13.16 -11.62 -26.75
CA ARG A 475 -12.35 -10.94 -27.78
C ARG A 475 -13.20 -10.44 -28.95
N LYS A 476 -14.18 -11.24 -29.40
CA LYS A 476 -15.12 -10.82 -30.45
C LYS A 476 -16.01 -9.65 -30.01
N THR A 477 -16.43 -9.60 -28.74
CA THR A 477 -17.23 -8.47 -28.21
C THR A 477 -16.37 -7.22 -28.02
N ALA A 478 -15.13 -7.36 -27.58
CA ALA A 478 -14.20 -6.24 -27.40
C ALA A 478 -13.71 -5.65 -28.73
N ALA A 479 -13.61 -6.44 -29.79
CA ALA A 479 -13.28 -5.95 -31.13
C ALA A 479 -14.47 -5.30 -31.88
N LYS A 480 -15.69 -5.40 -31.31
CA LYS A 480 -16.91 -4.78 -31.84
C LYS A 480 -17.29 -3.49 -31.10
N ARG A 481 -16.59 -3.16 -30.02
CA ARG A 481 -16.69 -1.89 -29.28
C ARG A 481 -15.44 -1.10 -29.58
#